data_AF-A0A8R1W7D3-F1
#
_entry.id   AF-A0A8R1W7D3-F1
#
_cell.length_a   1.000
_cell.length_b   1.000
_cell.length_c   1.000
_cell.angle_alpha   90.00
_cell.angle_beta   90.00
_cell.angle_gamma   90.00
#
_symmetry.space_group_name_H-M   'P 1'
#
loop_
_entity.id
_entity.type
_entity.pdbx_description
1 polymer ?
#
loop_
_entity_poly.entity_id
_entity_poly.type
_entity_poly.pdbx_seq_one_letter_code
_entity_poly.pdbx_strand_id
1 'polypeptide(L)'
;MESMRKRINVKLVSCPARMRKLINRPTFKQCTNYSENLAAVTMHNKEIDFCKPIYIGFVILERSKELMYEYHYNVMKRHYGDNISLLYTDTDSLIYHVKTRDFYDDVANNPNLLNRMDTSNLPPDHRCYTLARMKLPGYFKDEIARP
;
A
#
# COMPACT_ATOMS: atom_id res chain seq x y z
N MET A 1 10.25 2.26 8.06
CA MET A 1 11.17 1.93 6.95
C MET A 1 12.28 2.97 6.91
N GLU A 2 13.55 2.56 6.76
CA GLU A 2 14.68 3.51 6.74
C GLU A 2 14.63 4.42 5.51
N SER A 3 14.88 5.71 5.68
CA SER A 3 15.00 6.66 4.58
C SER A 3 16.44 6.69 4.06
N MET A 4 16.67 6.17 2.84
CA MET A 4 17.99 6.19 2.18
C MET A 4 18.57 7.61 2.04
N ARG A 5 17.70 8.63 1.93
CA ARG A 5 18.10 10.06 1.90
C ARG A 5 18.73 10.56 3.19
N LYS A 6 18.45 9.91 4.33
CA LYS A 6 18.97 10.31 5.64
C LYS A 6 20.34 9.69 5.95
N ARG A 7 20.82 8.77 5.11
CA ARG A 7 22.17 8.22 5.27
C ARG A 7 23.20 9.30 5.06
N ILE A 8 24.19 9.35 5.94
CA ILE A 8 25.32 10.28 5.89
C ILE A 8 26.62 9.49 5.77
N ASN A 9 27.59 10.03 5.05
CA ASN A 9 28.91 9.43 4.97
C ASN A 9 29.82 10.14 5.98
N VAL A 10 30.27 9.41 7.00
CA VAL A 10 31.17 9.95 8.02
C VAL A 10 32.55 9.35 7.82
N LYS A 11 33.57 10.21 7.74
CA LYS A 11 34.97 9.80 7.65
C LYS A 11 35.73 10.29 8.86
N LEU A 12 36.28 9.35 9.61
CA LEU A 12 37.23 9.64 10.67
C LEU A 12 38.60 9.91 10.06
N VAL A 13 39.23 11.02 10.46
CA VAL A 13 40.52 11.48 9.93
C VAL A 13 41.39 11.99 11.06
N SER A 14 42.65 11.52 11.06
CA SER A 14 43.71 12.00 11.95
C SER A 14 44.77 12.84 11.25
N CYS A 15 44.84 12.79 9.91
CA CYS A 15 45.82 13.52 9.11
C CYS A 15 45.26 14.87 8.61
N PRO A 16 45.91 16.01 8.92
CA PRO A 16 45.46 17.34 8.48
C PRO A 16 45.34 17.48 6.95
N ALA A 17 46.25 16.88 6.18
CA ALA A 17 46.21 16.94 4.72
C ALA A 17 44.96 16.25 4.14
N ARG A 18 44.60 15.08 4.70
CA ARG A 18 43.39 14.35 4.31
C ARG A 18 42.13 15.10 4.74
N MET A 19 42.13 15.74 5.91
CA MET A 19 41.02 16.56 6.38
C MET A 19 40.74 17.72 5.41
N ARG A 20 41.78 18.48 5.04
CA ARG A 20 41.68 19.59 4.08
C ARG A 20 41.12 19.13 2.73
N LYS A 21 41.55 17.96 2.24
CA LYS A 21 41.01 17.36 1.00
C LYS A 21 39.52 17.03 1.09
N LEU A 22 39.02 16.61 2.26
CA LEU A 22 37.59 16.30 2.44
C LEU A 22 36.73 17.55 2.60
N ILE A 23 37.25 18.60 3.25
CA ILE A 23 36.57 19.90 3.41
C ILE A 23 36.37 20.58 2.05
N ASN A 24 37.37 20.49 1.16
CA ASN A 24 37.29 21.07 -0.18
C ASN A 24 36.36 20.31 -1.14
N ARG A 25 35.73 19.21 -0.73
CA ARG A 25 34.76 18.51 -1.57
C ARG A 25 33.40 19.20 -1.50
N PRO A 26 32.66 19.27 -2.63
CA PRO A 26 31.31 19.88 -2.64
C PRO A 26 30.29 19.12 -1.80
N THR A 27 30.60 17.87 -1.43
CA THR A 27 29.76 17.06 -0.55
C THR A 27 30.07 17.26 0.93
N PHE A 28 31.00 18.15 1.31
CA PHE A 28 31.27 18.46 2.71
C PHE A 28 30.02 19.04 3.38
N LYS A 29 29.72 18.57 4.59
CA LYS A 29 28.61 19.09 5.40
C LYS A 29 29.11 19.77 6.67
N GLN A 30 29.88 19.04 7.47
CA GLN A 30 30.40 19.52 8.74
C GLN A 30 31.62 18.72 9.18
N CYS A 31 32.42 19.31 10.05
CA CYS A 31 33.55 18.65 10.72
C CYS A 31 33.32 18.73 12.24
N THR A 32 33.54 17.61 12.94
CA THR A 32 33.43 17.52 14.39
C THR A 32 34.75 17.00 14.93
N ASN A 33 35.43 17.79 15.75
CA ASN A 33 36.69 17.40 16.38
C ASN A 33 36.39 16.60 17.64
N TYR A 34 37.03 15.44 17.80
CA TYR A 34 36.90 14.58 18.99
C TYR A 34 38.13 14.66 19.89
N SER A 35 39.31 14.78 19.30
CA SER A 35 40.57 14.99 20.03
C SER A 35 41.54 15.78 19.15
N GLU A 36 42.71 16.15 19.70
CA GLU A 36 43.76 16.88 18.97
C GLU A 36 44.17 16.19 17.66
N ASN A 37 44.12 14.86 17.63
CA ASN A 37 44.53 14.04 16.48
C ASN A 37 43.39 13.29 15.80
N LEU A 38 42.11 13.60 16.12
CA LEU A 38 40.97 12.89 15.53
C LEU A 38 39.77 13.82 15.31
N ALA A 39 39.28 13.84 14.07
CA ALA A 39 38.02 14.49 13.72
C ALA A 39 37.16 13.61 12.81
N ALA A 40 35.84 13.75 12.92
CA ALA A 40 34.87 13.23 11.96
C ALA A 40 34.50 14.31 10.95
N VAL A 41 34.73 14.03 9.67
CA VAL A 41 34.19 14.81 8.57
C VAL A 41 32.90 14.14 8.09
N THR A 42 31.77 14.82 8.28
CA THR A 42 30.47 14.39 7.76
C THR A 42 30.29 14.92 6.35
N MET A 43 29.86 14.06 5.44
CA MET A 43 29.67 14.35 4.03
C MET A 43 28.27 13.91 3.58
N HIS A 44 27.72 14.65 2.63
CA HIS A 44 26.56 14.24 1.85
C HIS A 44 26.91 13.07 0.92
N ASN A 45 25.95 12.18 0.71
CA ASN A 45 26.05 11.16 -0.31
C ASN A 45 25.84 11.81 -1.69
N LYS A 46 26.82 11.62 -2.60
CA LYS A 46 26.75 12.12 -3.97
C LYS A 46 25.64 11.41 -4.77
N GLU A 47 25.52 10.11 -4.55
CA GLU A 47 24.57 9.22 -5.20
C GLU A 47 23.76 8.53 -4.11
N ILE A 48 22.44 8.47 -4.29
CA ILE A 48 21.51 7.81 -3.36
C ILE A 48 20.89 6.67 -4.13
N ASP A 49 21.23 5.44 -3.72
CA ASP A 49 20.57 4.25 -4.23
C ASP A 49 19.29 3.97 -3.44
N PHE A 50 18.16 3.85 -4.14
CA PHE A 50 16.85 3.56 -3.55
C PHE A 50 16.59 2.05 -3.55
N CYS A 51 17.35 1.31 -2.75
CA CYS A 51 17.22 -0.15 -2.63
C CYS A 51 16.05 -0.63 -1.73
N LYS A 52 15.14 0.28 -1.35
CA LYS A 52 13.97 -0.02 -0.51
C LYS A 52 12.69 0.21 -1.30
N PRO A 53 11.72 -0.72 -1.28
CA PRO A 53 10.49 -0.60 -2.07
C PRO A 53 9.46 0.35 -1.43
N ILE A 54 9.90 1.50 -0.91
CA ILE A 54 9.03 2.49 -0.26
C ILE A 54 8.02 3.04 -1.27
N TYR A 55 8.50 3.48 -2.44
CA TYR A 55 7.64 4.07 -3.47
C TYR A 55 6.71 3.04 -4.11
N ILE A 56 7.22 1.84 -4.38
CA ILE A 56 6.42 0.74 -4.92
C ILE A 56 5.34 0.35 -3.92
N GLY A 57 5.70 0.20 -2.64
CA GLY A 57 4.74 -0.09 -1.56
C GLY A 57 3.67 0.99 -1.43
N PHE A 58 4.05 2.26 -1.56
CA PHE A 58 3.10 3.38 -1.59
C PHE A 58 2.13 3.27 -2.77
N VAL A 59 2.62 3.04 -3.98
CA VAL A 59 1.76 2.91 -5.18
C VAL A 59 0.79 1.73 -5.03
N ILE A 60 1.25 0.58 -4.55
CA ILE A 60 0.39 -0.59 -4.33
C ILE A 60 -0.68 -0.27 -3.29
N LEU A 61 -0.32 0.35 -2.17
CA LEU A 61 -1.26 0.73 -1.11
C LEU A 61 -2.34 1.70 -1.62
N GLU A 62 -1.94 2.74 -2.36
CA GLU A 62 -2.89 3.71 -2.90
C GLU A 62 -3.79 3.06 -3.96
N ARG A 63 -3.25 2.17 -4.80
CA ARG A 63 -4.05 1.42 -5.77
C ARG A 63 -5.06 0.49 -5.10
N SER A 64 -4.69 -0.16 -4.00
CA SER A 64 -5.62 -0.98 -3.20
C SER A 64 -6.74 -0.13 -2.61
N LYS A 65 -6.45 1.05 -2.05
CA LYS A 65 -7.49 1.96 -1.54
C LYS A 65 -8.43 2.45 -2.62
N GLU A 66 -7.88 2.84 -3.78
CA GLU A 66 -8.67 3.28 -4.94
C GLU A 66 -9.68 2.21 -5.35
N LEU A 67 -9.24 0.95 -5.43
CA LEU A 67 -10.13 -0.17 -5.75
C LEU A 67 -11.24 -0.35 -4.70
N MET A 68 -10.91 -0.27 -3.41
CA MET A 68 -11.89 -0.36 -2.31
C MET A 68 -12.95 0.74 -2.41
N TYR A 69 -12.52 1.97 -2.69
CA TYR A 69 -13.42 3.11 -2.86
C TYR A 69 -14.25 3.00 -4.12
N GLU A 70 -13.67 2.56 -5.23
CA GLU A 70 -14.41 2.34 -6.48
C GLU A 70 -15.53 1.31 -6.26
N TYR A 71 -15.23 0.21 -5.56
CA TYR A 71 -16.23 -0.79 -5.23
C TYR A 71 -17.30 -0.24 -4.27
N HIS A 72 -16.91 0.46 -3.22
CA HIS A 72 -17.87 1.03 -2.28
C HIS A 72 -18.78 2.06 -2.94
N TYR A 73 -18.23 3.11 -3.54
CA TYR A 73 -19.01 4.25 -4.02
C TYR A 73 -19.67 3.99 -5.38
N ASN A 74 -18.93 3.41 -6.33
CA ASN A 74 -19.42 3.31 -7.71
C ASN A 74 -20.24 2.04 -7.96
N VAL A 75 -20.13 1.03 -7.11
CA VAL A 75 -20.82 -0.26 -7.26
C VAL A 75 -21.86 -0.44 -6.17
N MET A 76 -21.44 -0.62 -4.90
CA MET A 76 -22.34 -0.97 -3.80
C MET A 76 -23.28 0.18 -3.42
N LYS A 77 -22.74 1.37 -3.12
CA LYS A 77 -23.52 2.56 -2.71
C LYS A 77 -24.40 3.06 -3.86
N ARG A 78 -23.90 3.01 -5.10
CA ARG A 78 -24.67 3.38 -6.29
C ARG A 78 -25.87 2.45 -6.53
N HIS A 79 -25.74 1.16 -6.27
CA HIS A 79 -26.82 0.20 -6.47
C HIS A 79 -27.87 0.26 -5.36
N TYR A 80 -27.44 0.23 -4.10
CA TYR A 80 -28.36 0.14 -2.96
C TYR A 80 -28.84 1.49 -2.42
N GLY A 81 -28.17 2.60 -2.76
CA GLY A 81 -28.55 3.94 -2.29
C GLY A 81 -28.55 4.03 -0.76
N ASP A 82 -29.71 4.35 -0.17
CA ASP A 82 -29.89 4.45 1.28
C ASP A 82 -30.11 3.09 1.97
N ASN A 83 -30.27 2.01 1.19
CA ASN A 83 -30.46 0.66 1.72
C ASN A 83 -29.15 -0.05 2.09
N ILE A 84 -28.01 0.64 2.04
CA ILE A 84 -26.70 0.10 2.44
C ILE A 84 -26.04 0.96 3.50
N SER A 85 -25.50 0.31 4.53
CA SER A 85 -24.66 0.91 5.56
C SER A 85 -23.33 0.19 5.63
N LEU A 86 -22.23 0.94 5.53
CA LEU A 86 -20.88 0.42 5.77
C LEU A 86 -20.63 0.43 7.27
N LEU A 87 -20.51 -0.74 7.87
CA LEU A 87 -20.35 -0.90 9.32
C LEU A 87 -18.89 -0.86 9.75
N TYR A 88 -18.00 -1.44 8.95
CA TYR A 88 -16.59 -1.56 9.28
C TYR A 88 -15.73 -1.72 8.02
N THR A 89 -14.46 -1.33 8.12
CA THR A 89 -13.45 -1.44 7.06
C THR A 89 -12.13 -1.93 7.64
N ASP A 90 -11.50 -2.91 7.00
CA ASP A 90 -10.11 -3.31 7.24
C ASP A 90 -9.28 -3.14 5.95
N THR A 91 -8.02 -3.58 5.98
CA THR A 91 -7.01 -3.50 4.92
C THR A 91 -7.51 -4.03 3.57
N ASP A 92 -8.32 -5.10 3.59
CA ASP A 92 -8.82 -5.80 2.41
C ASP A 92 -10.30 -6.20 2.50
N SER A 93 -11.02 -5.76 3.54
CA SER A 93 -12.41 -6.16 3.78
C SER A 93 -13.34 -4.98 4.09
N LEU A 94 -14.61 -5.14 3.72
CA LEU A 94 -15.69 -4.20 3.98
C LEU A 94 -16.85 -4.98 4.59
N ILE A 95 -17.35 -4.53 5.74
CA ILE A 95 -18.51 -5.13 6.38
C ILE A 95 -19.72 -4.26 6.08
N TYR A 96 -20.68 -4.84 5.36
CA TYR A 96 -21.91 -4.16 4.97
C TYR A 96 -23.11 -4.69 5.72
N HIS A 97 -24.02 -3.77 6.05
CA HIS A 97 -25.41 -4.10 6.31
C HIS A 97 -26.24 -3.63 5.10
N VAL A 98 -26.75 -4.60 4.35
CA VAL A 98 -27.56 -4.37 3.15
C VAL A 98 -29.01 -4.76 3.45
N LYS A 99 -29.93 -3.81 3.24
CA LYS A 99 -31.38 -4.04 3.35
C LYS A 99 -31.91 -4.48 1.98
N THR A 100 -31.93 -5.79 1.75
CA THR A 100 -32.50 -6.40 0.55
C THR A 100 -33.26 -7.69 0.89
N ARG A 101 -34.04 -8.22 -0.06
CA ARG A 101 -34.74 -9.50 0.08
C ARG A 101 -33.77 -10.68 -0.03
N ASP A 102 -32.94 -10.66 -1.07
CA ASP A 102 -31.91 -11.67 -1.31
C ASP A 102 -30.72 -10.99 -2.02
N PHE A 103 -29.58 -10.97 -1.35
CA PHE A 103 -28.36 -10.37 -1.87
C PHE A 103 -27.85 -11.08 -3.13
N TYR A 104 -27.95 -12.41 -3.20
CA TYR A 104 -27.46 -13.16 -4.35
C TYR A 104 -28.38 -13.00 -5.56
N ASP A 105 -29.67 -12.72 -5.36
CA ASP A 105 -30.56 -12.31 -6.45
C ASP A 105 -30.16 -10.97 -7.03
N ASP A 106 -29.81 -10.00 -6.19
CA ASP A 106 -29.32 -8.69 -6.65
C ASP A 106 -28.01 -8.85 -7.43
N VAL A 107 -27.08 -9.68 -6.94
CA VAL A 107 -25.81 -9.98 -7.63
C VAL A 107 -26.05 -10.68 -8.97
N ALA A 108 -26.93 -11.68 -9.03
CA ALA A 108 -27.23 -12.40 -10.26
C ALA A 108 -27.87 -11.51 -11.34
N ASN A 109 -28.76 -10.60 -10.92
CA ASN A 109 -29.51 -9.74 -11.82
C ASN A 109 -28.74 -8.46 -12.22
N ASN A 110 -27.64 -8.14 -11.55
CA ASN A 110 -26.83 -6.95 -11.84
C ASN A 110 -25.39 -7.32 -12.23
N PRO A 111 -25.05 -7.26 -13.54
CA PRO A 111 -23.69 -7.53 -14.00
C PRO A 111 -22.61 -6.66 -13.34
N ASN A 112 -22.94 -5.43 -12.91
CA ASN A 112 -21.97 -4.56 -12.24
C ASN A 112 -21.56 -5.08 -10.86
N LEU A 113 -22.47 -5.78 -10.16
CA LEU A 113 -22.16 -6.45 -8.89
C LEU A 113 -21.37 -7.73 -9.15
N LEU A 114 -21.90 -8.62 -10.02
CA LEU A 114 -21.26 -9.91 -10.31
C LEU A 114 -19.85 -9.77 -10.89
N ASN A 115 -19.63 -8.78 -11.75
CA ASN A 115 -18.32 -8.56 -12.37
C ASN A 115 -17.25 -8.04 -11.41
N ARG A 116 -17.61 -7.69 -10.17
CA ARG A 116 -16.67 -7.23 -9.13
C ARG A 116 -16.43 -8.27 -8.04
N MET A 117 -17.13 -9.41 -8.08
CA MET A 117 -17.05 -10.45 -7.07
C MET A 117 -16.34 -11.71 -7.58
N ASP A 118 -15.59 -12.35 -6.70
CA ASP A 118 -15.12 -13.71 -6.83
C ASP A 118 -16.11 -14.63 -6.10
N THR A 119 -16.99 -15.27 -6.87
CA THR A 119 -18.03 -16.18 -6.38
C THR A 119 -17.65 -17.65 -6.53
N SER A 120 -16.36 -17.95 -6.75
CA SER A 120 -15.87 -19.32 -6.92
C SER A 120 -15.99 -20.17 -5.65
N ASN A 121 -16.24 -19.54 -4.49
CA ASN A 121 -16.43 -20.21 -3.20
C ASN A 121 -17.89 -20.66 -2.97
N LEU A 122 -18.83 -20.26 -3.84
CA LEU A 122 -20.22 -20.69 -3.75
C LEU A 122 -20.38 -22.14 -4.23
N PRO A 123 -21.44 -22.86 -3.82
CA PRO A 123 -21.75 -24.18 -4.34
C PRO A 123 -21.90 -24.19 -5.87
N PRO A 124 -21.51 -25.26 -6.57
CA PRO A 124 -21.64 -25.34 -8.04
C PRO A 124 -23.06 -25.13 -8.57
N ASP A 125 -24.07 -25.50 -7.77
CA ASP A 125 -25.50 -25.33 -8.11
C ASP A 125 -26.01 -23.90 -7.88
N HIS A 126 -25.18 -23.01 -7.34
CA HIS A 126 -25.57 -21.64 -7.03
C HIS A 126 -25.59 -20.77 -8.30
N ARG A 127 -26.67 -19.98 -8.50
CA ARG A 127 -26.88 -19.15 -9.70
C ARG A 127 -25.73 -18.18 -10.02
N CYS A 128 -25.04 -17.68 -9.00
CA CYS A 128 -23.90 -16.76 -9.13
C CYS A 128 -22.54 -17.45 -9.27
N TYR A 129 -22.48 -18.79 -9.22
CA TYR A 129 -21.21 -19.51 -9.24
C TYR A 129 -20.47 -19.31 -10.57
N THR A 130 -19.21 -18.88 -10.50
CA THR A 130 -18.32 -18.82 -11.66
C THR A 130 -16.87 -19.01 -11.26
N LEU A 131 -16.11 -19.71 -12.11
CA LEU A 131 -14.66 -19.90 -11.94
C LEU A 131 -13.83 -18.81 -12.64
N ALA A 132 -14.46 -17.93 -13.42
CA ALA A 132 -13.75 -16.94 -14.25
C ALA A 132 -12.86 -15.98 -13.44
N ARG A 133 -13.16 -15.77 -12.15
CA ARG A 133 -12.49 -14.80 -11.27
C ARG A 133 -11.81 -15.44 -10.06
N MET A 134 -11.70 -16.77 -10.06
CA MET A 134 -11.17 -17.51 -8.93
C MET A 134 -9.75 -17.03 -8.58
N LYS A 135 -9.62 -16.45 -7.37
CA LYS A 135 -8.34 -15.98 -6.80
C LYS A 135 -7.64 -14.90 -7.63
N LEU A 136 -8.37 -14.15 -8.46
CA LEU A 136 -7.82 -13.00 -9.15
C LEU A 136 -7.75 -11.79 -8.21
N PRO A 137 -6.62 -11.05 -8.16
CA PRO A 137 -6.53 -9.83 -7.38
C PRO A 137 -7.55 -8.79 -7.82
N GLY A 138 -8.16 -8.13 -6.83
CA GLY A 138 -9.09 -7.02 -7.03
C GLY A 138 -10.56 -7.39 -7.20
N TYR A 139 -10.89 -8.67 -7.01
CA TYR A 139 -12.26 -9.14 -6.88
C TYR A 139 -12.60 -9.43 -5.43
N PHE A 140 -13.82 -9.09 -5.04
CA PHE A 140 -14.29 -9.23 -3.66
C PHE A 140 -14.92 -10.59 -3.42
N LYS A 141 -14.53 -11.25 -2.34
CA LYS A 141 -15.17 -12.48 -1.89
C LYS A 141 -16.20 -12.16 -0.83
N ASP A 142 -17.26 -12.94 -0.86
CA ASP A 142 -18.24 -12.93 0.21
C ASP A 142 -17.81 -13.89 1.33
N GLU A 143 -17.81 -13.39 2.55
CA GLU A 143 -17.46 -14.11 3.78
C GLU A 143 -18.63 -14.03 4.76
N ILE A 144 -19.81 -14.52 4.36
CA ILE A 144 -20.94 -14.62 5.29
C ILE A 144 -20.59 -15.64 6.38
N ALA A 145 -20.58 -15.17 7.63
CA ALA A 145 -20.75 -16.04 8.79
C ALA A 145 -22.12 -16.70 8.66
N ARG A 146 -22.16 -17.98 8.32
CA ARG A 146 -23.42 -18.74 8.35
C ARG A 146 -23.98 -18.64 9.77
N PRO A 147 -25.26 -18.28 9.96
CA PRO A 147 -25.90 -18.35 11.27
C PRO A 147 -25.95 -19.79 11.78
#